data_AF-A0A354WKL5-F1
#
_entry.id   AF-A0A354WKL5-F1
#
_cell.length_a   1.000
_cell.length_b   1.000
_cell.length_c   1.000
_cell.angle_alpha   90.00
_cell.angle_beta   90.00
_cell.angle_gamma   90.00
#
_symmetry.space_group_name_H-M   'P 1'
#
loop_
_entity.id
_entity.type
_entity.pdbx_description
1 polymer ?
#
loop_
_entity_poly.entity_id
_entity_poly.type
_entity_poly.pdbx_seq_one_letter_code
_entity_poly.pdbx_strand_id
1 'polypeptide(L)'
;IRKVSTNSLVGTAPELIRNYIELRGIGIVNVAKLFGMGAVRTENEINLIVNIVPWNTQEVYDRLGLEEQYMELLGVKVPMNTIPITPGRNLAMILEVAAMNNRQKKLGYNAALEFTEQVNQHFDENMGRNA
;
A
#
# COMPACT_ATOMS: atom_id res chain seq x y z
N ILE A 1 -9.60 10.41 11.68
CA ILE A 1 -8.12 10.37 11.64
C ILE A 1 -7.63 11.46 12.59
N ARG A 2 -6.57 11.20 13.37
CA ARG A 2 -5.98 12.17 14.30
C ARG A 2 -4.45 12.13 14.22
N LYS A 3 -3.81 13.28 14.43
CA LYS A 3 -2.36 13.38 14.56
C LYS A 3 -1.98 13.13 16.02
N VAL A 4 -1.09 12.17 16.26
CA VAL A 4 -0.66 11.77 17.62
C VAL A 4 0.79 12.15 17.92
N SER A 5 1.59 12.43 16.89
CA SER A 5 2.93 13.00 17.01
C SER A 5 3.26 13.82 15.77
N THR A 6 4.45 14.43 15.72
CA THR A 6 4.92 15.20 14.55
C THR A 6 4.78 14.43 13.24
N ASN A 7 5.04 13.11 13.26
CA ASN A 7 5.11 12.25 12.07
C ASN A 7 4.16 11.04 12.12
N SER A 8 3.19 11.00 13.03
CA SER A 8 2.32 9.84 13.19
C SER A 8 0.84 10.21 13.18
N LEU A 9 0.06 9.39 12.48
CA LEU A 9 -1.38 9.49 12.33
C LEU A 9 -2.04 8.20 12.79
N VAL A 10 -3.16 8.33 13.49
CA VAL A 10 -3.98 7.19 13.92
C VAL A 10 -5.38 7.28 13.32
N GLY A 11 -5.84 6.18 12.76
CA GLY A 11 -7.20 5.96 12.27
C GLY A 11 -8.05 5.22 13.31
N THR A 12 -9.33 5.58 13.40
CA THR A 12 -10.32 4.85 14.19
C THR A 12 -11.68 4.94 13.48
N ALA A 13 -12.51 3.91 13.67
CA ALA A 13 -13.88 3.92 13.19
C ALA A 13 -14.78 4.73 14.15
N PRO A 14 -15.73 5.53 13.61
CA PRO A 14 -16.79 6.13 14.41
C PRO A 14 -17.55 5.06 15.20
N GLU A 15 -18.02 5.42 16.40
CA GLU A 15 -18.67 4.48 17.32
C GLU A 15 -19.89 3.79 16.69
N LEU A 16 -20.74 4.56 16.01
CA LEU A 16 -21.97 4.08 15.40
C LEU A 16 -21.77 2.94 14.38
N ILE A 17 -20.69 2.98 13.61
CA ILE A 17 -20.40 2.00 12.55
C ILE A 17 -19.26 1.05 12.92
N ARG A 18 -18.87 1.01 14.19
CA ARG A 18 -17.74 0.21 14.65
C ARG A 18 -18.00 -1.28 14.40
N ASN A 19 -17.00 -1.96 13.84
CA ASN A 19 -17.03 -3.38 13.45
C ASN A 19 -18.01 -3.73 12.32
N TYR A 20 -18.73 -2.76 11.77
CA TYR A 20 -19.66 -2.98 10.66
C TYR A 20 -19.00 -2.66 9.32
N ILE A 21 -19.31 -3.47 8.30
CA ILE A 21 -18.94 -3.24 6.90
C ILE A 21 -20.20 -3.39 6.05
N GLU A 22 -20.37 -2.52 5.06
CA GLU A 22 -21.35 -2.70 3.99
C GLU A 22 -20.71 -3.50 2.86
N LEU A 23 -21.40 -4.54 2.39
CA LEU A 23 -20.96 -5.34 1.26
C LEU A 23 -22.09 -5.44 0.25
N ARG A 24 -21.89 -4.79 -0.90
CA ARG A 24 -22.91 -4.70 -1.96
C ARG A 24 -23.39 -6.09 -2.39
N GLY A 25 -24.71 -6.26 -2.42
CA GLY A 25 -25.36 -7.54 -2.75
C GLY A 25 -25.59 -8.47 -1.54
N ILE A 26 -24.99 -8.18 -0.39
CA ILE A 26 -25.24 -8.90 0.87
C ILE A 26 -25.91 -7.98 1.91
N GLY A 27 -25.40 -6.75 2.07
CA GLY A 27 -25.86 -5.79 3.06
C GLY A 27 -24.81 -5.51 4.14
N ILE A 28 -25.28 -5.08 5.33
CA ILE A 28 -24.41 -4.74 6.46
C ILE A 28 -24.06 -5.98 7.27
N VAL A 29 -22.77 -6.21 7.52
CA VAL A 29 -22.26 -7.32 8.31
C VAL A 29 -21.45 -6.84 9.50
N ASN A 30 -21.47 -7.59 10.61
CA ASN A 30 -20.64 -7.33 11.77
C ASN A 30 -19.41 -8.26 11.75
N VAL A 31 -18.24 -7.71 11.47
CA VAL A 31 -16.98 -8.46 11.28
C VAL A 31 -16.54 -9.13 12.59
N ALA A 32 -16.69 -8.45 13.72
CA ALA A 32 -16.29 -9.00 15.02
C ALA A 32 -17.10 -10.24 15.42
N LYS A 33 -18.41 -10.27 15.08
CA LYS A 33 -19.26 -11.44 15.33
C LYS A 33 -18.96 -12.61 14.39
N LEU A 34 -18.59 -12.33 13.14
CA LEU A 34 -18.33 -13.36 12.13
C LEU A 34 -16.94 -13.99 12.27
N PHE A 35 -15.92 -13.18 12.56
CA PHE A 35 -14.51 -13.60 12.52
C PHE A 35 -13.79 -13.47 13.88
N GLY A 36 -14.52 -13.06 14.92
CA GLY A 36 -14.00 -12.89 16.27
C GLY A 36 -13.24 -11.58 16.49
N MET A 37 -12.83 -11.36 17.74
CA MET A 37 -12.16 -10.11 18.15
C MET A 37 -10.78 -9.92 17.52
N GLY A 38 -10.12 -11.00 17.07
CA GLY A 38 -8.83 -10.92 16.38
C GLY A 38 -8.90 -10.30 14.98
N ALA A 39 -10.09 -10.25 14.38
CA ALA A 39 -10.32 -9.68 13.05
C ALA A 39 -10.60 -8.17 13.06
N VAL A 40 -10.71 -7.56 14.24
CA VAL A 40 -11.00 -6.13 14.39
C VAL A 40 -9.95 -5.44 15.25
N ARG A 41 -9.74 -4.14 15.00
CA ARG A 41 -8.91 -3.27 15.84
C ARG A 41 -9.63 -1.96 16.09
N THR A 42 -9.54 -1.46 17.32
CA THR A 42 -10.14 -0.18 17.72
C THR A 42 -9.50 1.01 17.01
N GLU A 43 -8.19 0.92 16.80
CA GLU A 43 -7.41 1.90 16.09
C GLU A 43 -6.16 1.29 15.47
N ASN A 44 -5.58 1.99 14.50
CA ASN A 44 -4.34 1.59 13.86
C ASN A 44 -3.57 2.83 13.39
N GLU A 45 -2.24 2.75 13.38
CA GLU A 45 -1.41 3.77 12.77
C GLU A 45 -1.56 3.75 11.24
N ILE A 46 -1.61 4.92 10.62
CA ILE A 46 -1.69 5.07 9.17
C ILE A 46 -0.26 5.16 8.63
N ASN A 47 0.19 4.10 7.98
CA ASN A 47 1.57 3.96 7.53
C ASN A 47 1.74 3.88 6.00
N LEU A 48 0.62 3.74 5.28
CA LEU A 48 0.56 3.63 3.83
C LEU A 48 -0.83 4.08 3.38
N ILE A 49 -0.88 4.80 2.27
CA ILE A 49 -2.12 5.14 1.58
C ILE A 49 -2.12 4.42 0.24
N VAL A 50 -3.18 3.68 -0.06
CA VAL A 50 -3.35 3.07 -1.37
C VAL A 50 -4.48 3.77 -2.10
N ASN A 51 -4.13 4.44 -3.19
CA ASN A 51 -5.08 5.07 -4.09
C ASN A 51 -5.42 4.10 -5.23
N ILE A 52 -6.64 3.58 -5.21
CA ILE A 52 -7.10 2.60 -6.20
C ILE A 52 -7.80 3.36 -7.32
N VAL A 53 -7.30 3.20 -8.54
CA VAL A 53 -7.84 3.90 -9.73
C VAL A 53 -8.26 2.89 -10.80
N PRO A 54 -9.24 3.21 -11.66
CA PRO A 54 -9.48 2.42 -12.86
C PRO A 54 -8.25 2.43 -13.76
N TRP A 55 -7.95 1.30 -14.38
CA TRP A 55 -6.88 1.24 -15.38
C TRP A 55 -7.18 2.18 -16.56
N ASN A 56 -6.21 3.05 -16.87
CA ASN A 56 -6.25 3.95 -18.03
C ASN A 56 -5.00 3.75 -18.89
N THR A 57 -5.17 3.52 -20.19
CA THR A 57 -4.05 3.35 -21.13
C THR A 57 -3.30 4.64 -21.44
N GLN A 58 -3.89 5.80 -21.12
CA GLN A 58 -3.29 7.12 -21.33
C GLN A 58 -2.44 7.57 -20.12
N GLU A 59 -2.59 6.92 -18.98
CA GLU A 59 -1.85 7.21 -17.75
C GLU A 59 -0.57 6.36 -17.69
N VAL A 60 0.53 6.98 -17.26
CA VAL A 60 1.79 6.28 -17.01
C VAL A 60 1.84 5.92 -15.53
N TYR A 61 1.78 4.63 -15.25
CA TYR A 61 1.95 4.11 -13.88
C TYR A 61 3.39 3.68 -13.65
N ASP A 62 3.90 3.94 -12.44
CA ASP A 62 5.20 3.43 -12.02
C ASP A 62 5.19 1.89 -12.02
N ARG A 63 6.14 1.31 -12.75
CA ARG A 63 6.30 -0.15 -12.89
C ARG A 63 7.42 -0.69 -12.03
N LEU A 64 8.37 0.16 -11.63
CA LEU A 64 9.58 -0.24 -10.90
C LEU A 64 9.43 0.03 -9.41
N GLY A 65 8.70 1.06 -9.01
CA GLY A 65 8.54 1.42 -7.59
C GLY A 65 9.75 2.20 -7.04
N LEU A 66 10.49 2.86 -7.93
CA LEU A 66 11.67 3.67 -7.62
C LEU A 66 11.28 5.04 -7.05
N GLU A 67 10.19 5.62 -7.54
CA GLU A 67 9.71 6.90 -7.04
C GLU A 67 8.82 6.69 -5.82
N GLU A 68 9.11 7.44 -4.76
CA GLU A 68 8.27 7.46 -3.57
C GLU A 68 7.24 8.58 -3.67
N GLN A 69 5.97 8.21 -3.75
CA GLN A 69 4.86 9.15 -3.69
C GLN A 69 4.41 9.31 -2.24
N TYR A 70 3.94 10.52 -1.90
CA TYR A 70 3.46 10.83 -0.58
C TYR A 70 2.13 11.60 -0.67
N MET A 71 1.23 11.32 0.27
CA MET A 71 0.07 12.16 0.53
C MET A 71 0.23 12.83 1.90
N GLU A 72 -0.06 14.12 1.95
CA GLU A 72 -0.03 14.88 3.20
C GLU A 72 -1.41 14.85 3.87
N LEU A 73 -1.45 14.37 5.11
CA LEU A 73 -2.65 14.34 5.95
C LEU A 73 -2.33 15.02 7.28
N LEU A 74 -3.05 16.10 7.61
CA LEU A 74 -2.84 16.87 8.85
C LEU A 74 -1.37 17.31 9.05
N GLY A 75 -0.69 17.67 7.96
CA GLY A 75 0.74 18.06 7.99
C GLY A 75 1.71 16.90 8.20
N VAL A 76 1.28 15.65 8.02
CA VAL A 76 2.13 14.45 8.04
C VAL A 76 2.18 13.86 6.65
N LYS A 77 3.39 13.69 6.09
CA LYS A 77 3.61 12.99 4.82
C LYS A 77 3.56 11.49 5.05
N VAL A 78 2.63 10.81 4.38
CA VAL A 78 2.45 9.36 4.44
C VAL A 78 2.78 8.78 3.06
N PRO A 79 3.59 7.70 2.97
CA PRO A 79 3.82 7.00 1.72
C PRO A 79 2.51 6.61 1.03
N MET A 80 2.45 6.79 -0.27
CA MET A 80 1.28 6.53 -1.09
C MET A 80 1.63 5.66 -2.29
N ASN A 81 0.76 4.71 -2.60
CA ASN A 81 0.83 3.90 -3.81
C ASN A 81 -0.44 4.11 -4.63
N THR A 82 -0.31 4.51 -5.89
CA THR A 82 -1.43 4.51 -6.84
C THR A 82 -1.47 3.19 -7.60
N ILE A 83 -2.53 2.42 -7.42
CA ILE A 83 -2.67 1.08 -7.99
C ILE A 83 -3.84 1.08 -9.00
N PRO A 84 -3.55 0.93 -10.30
CA PRO A 84 -4.59 0.79 -11.29
C PRO A 84 -5.17 -0.63 -11.28
N ILE A 85 -6.50 -0.73 -11.31
CA ILE A 85 -7.23 -2.00 -11.30
C ILE A 85 -8.07 -2.19 -12.56
N THR A 86 -8.12 -3.44 -13.01
CA THR A 86 -9.10 -3.94 -13.97
C THR A 86 -9.95 -5.01 -13.29
N PRO A 87 -11.20 -5.24 -13.73
CA PRO A 87 -11.96 -6.41 -13.30
C PRO A 87 -11.14 -7.71 -13.44
N GLY A 88 -11.29 -8.62 -12.47
CA GLY A 88 -10.58 -9.90 -12.44
C GLY A 88 -9.24 -9.89 -11.69
N ARG A 89 -8.73 -8.73 -11.23
CA ARG A 89 -7.55 -8.71 -10.34
C ARG A 89 -7.93 -8.99 -8.89
N ASN A 90 -7.11 -9.78 -8.20
CA ASN A 90 -7.26 -10.02 -6.77
C ASN A 90 -6.76 -8.82 -5.96
N LEU A 91 -7.68 -7.91 -5.62
CA LEU A 91 -7.36 -6.70 -4.87
C LEU A 91 -6.79 -7.00 -3.47
N ALA A 92 -7.30 -8.02 -2.77
CA ALA A 92 -6.84 -8.35 -1.43
C ALA A 92 -5.34 -8.70 -1.43
N MET A 93 -4.91 -9.57 -2.36
CA MET A 93 -3.50 -9.94 -2.51
C MET A 93 -2.62 -8.74 -2.86
N ILE A 94 -3.09 -7.85 -3.73
CA ILE A 94 -2.34 -6.66 -4.12
C ILE A 94 -2.13 -5.73 -2.92
N LEU A 95 -3.17 -5.49 -2.12
CA LEU A 95 -3.09 -4.64 -0.93
C LEU A 95 -2.17 -5.24 0.15
N GLU A 96 -2.20 -6.57 0.31
CA GLU A 96 -1.32 -7.29 1.23
C GLU A 96 0.16 -7.14 0.83
N VAL A 97 0.48 -7.37 -0.44
CA VAL A 97 1.85 -7.21 -0.96
C VAL A 97 2.31 -5.76 -0.85
N ALA A 98 1.45 -4.78 -1.13
CA ALA A 98 1.77 -3.37 -0.95
C ALA A 98 2.13 -3.03 0.50
N ALA A 99 1.36 -3.56 1.47
CA ALA A 99 1.66 -3.38 2.89
C ALA A 99 2.98 -4.04 3.31
N MET A 100 3.26 -5.26 2.82
CA MET A 100 4.52 -5.96 3.09
C MET A 100 5.72 -5.22 2.49
N ASN A 101 5.62 -4.74 1.26
CA ASN A 101 6.68 -3.98 0.59
C ASN A 101 6.94 -2.64 1.31
N ASN A 102 5.89 -1.92 1.72
CA ASN A 102 6.04 -0.70 2.52
C ASN A 102 6.76 -0.97 3.85
N ARG A 103 6.46 -2.11 4.50
CA ARG A 103 7.17 -2.53 5.71
C ARG A 103 8.64 -2.84 5.42
N GLN A 104 8.97 -3.50 4.31
CA GLN A 104 10.35 -3.76 3.91
C GLN A 104 11.14 -2.47 3.64
N LYS A 105 10.55 -1.51 2.91
CA LYS A 105 11.16 -0.19 2.69
C LYS A 105 11.47 0.51 4.01
N LYS A 106 10.53 0.46 4.98
CA LYS A 106 10.75 0.98 6.34
C LYS A 106 11.88 0.29 7.11
N LEU A 107 12.17 -0.97 6.80
CA LEU A 107 13.29 -1.74 7.38
C LEU A 107 14.60 -1.54 6.61
N GLY A 108 14.62 -0.70 5.57
CA GLY A 108 15.80 -0.38 4.77
C GLY A 108 15.99 -1.26 3.54
N TYR A 109 15.03 -2.13 3.21
CA TYR A 109 15.10 -2.97 2.02
C TYR A 109 14.23 -2.42 0.88
N ASN A 110 14.84 -2.12 -0.27
CA ASN A 110 14.13 -1.67 -1.47
C ASN A 110 14.44 -2.59 -2.66
N ALA A 111 13.49 -3.49 -2.96
CA ALA A 111 13.62 -4.47 -4.04
C ALA A 111 13.84 -3.82 -5.44
N ALA A 112 13.26 -2.63 -5.67
CA ALA A 112 13.42 -1.93 -6.94
C ALA A 112 14.86 -1.44 -7.14
N LEU A 113 15.48 -0.94 -6.06
CA LEU A 113 16.86 -0.49 -6.07
C LEU A 113 17.81 -1.68 -6.25
N GLU A 114 17.61 -2.74 -5.47
CA GLU A 114 18.42 -3.96 -5.58
C GLU A 114 18.35 -4.55 -7.00
N PHE A 115 17.15 -4.66 -7.57
CA PHE A 115 16.98 -5.15 -8.94
C PHE A 115 17.70 -4.27 -9.96
N THR A 116 17.64 -2.94 -9.79
CA THR A 116 18.34 -2.00 -10.67
C THR A 116 19.86 -2.19 -10.59
N GLU A 117 20.40 -2.38 -9.39
CA GLU A 117 21.83 -2.66 -9.19
C GLU A 117 22.26 -3.98 -9.84
N GLN A 118 21.46 -5.04 -9.69
CA GLN A 118 21.72 -6.36 -10.31
C GLN A 118 21.72 -6.27 -11.84
N VAL A 119 20.78 -5.53 -12.42
CA VAL A 119 20.69 -5.34 -13.87
C VAL A 119 21.89 -4.56 -14.39
N ASN A 120 22.30 -3.49 -13.72
CA ASN A 120 23.46 -2.68 -14.13
C ASN A 120 24.75 -3.51 -14.10
N GLN A 121 24.98 -4.28 -13.03
CA GLN A 121 26.13 -5.17 -12.92
C GLN A 121 26.18 -6.19 -14.07
N HIS A 122 25.04 -6.76 -14.44
CA HIS A 122 24.95 -7.70 -15.55
C HIS A 122 25.33 -7.07 -16.90
N PHE A 123 24.99 -5.81 -17.13
CA PHE A 123 25.38 -5.10 -18.36
C PHE A 123 26.88 -4.78 -18.39
N ASP A 124 27.46 -4.34 -17.28
CA ASP A 124 28.88 -4.00 -17.18
C ASP A 124 29.77 -5.24 -17.44
N GLU A 125 29.40 -6.39 -16.85
CA GLU A 125 30.09 -7.66 -17.08
C GLU A 125 30.06 -8.11 -18.54
N ASN A 126 28.93 -7.90 -19.23
CA ASN A 126 28.76 -8.29 -20.62
C ASN A 126 29.43 -7.32 -21.59
N MET A 127 29.52 -6.03 -21.28
CA MET A 127 30.29 -5.07 -22.08
C MET A 127 31.80 -5.31 -21.94
N GLY A 128 32.29 -5.63 -20.75
CA GLY A 128 33.70 -5.97 -20.52
C GLY A 128 34.14 -7.30 -21.15
N ARG A 129 33.19 -8.19 -21.51
CA ARG A 129 33.46 -9.43 -22.25
C ARG A 129 33.47 -9.26 -23.77
N ASN A 130 32.89 -8.17 -24.28
CA ASN A 130 32.74 -7.89 -25.72
C ASN A 130 33.67 -6.78 -26.23
N ALA A 131 34.57 -6.27 -25.39
CA ALA A 131 35.63 -5.31 -25.71
C ALA A 131 37.00 -6.01 -25.63
#